data_AF-A0A382TSA8-F1
#
_entry.id   AF-A0A382TSA8-F1
#
_cell.length_a   1.000
_cell.length_b   1.000
_cell.length_c   1.000
_cell.angle_alpha   90.00
_cell.angle_beta   90.00
_cell.angle_gamma   90.00
#
_symmetry.space_group_name_H-M   'P 1'
#
loop_
_entity.id
_entity.type
_entity.pdbx_description
1 polymer ?
#
loop_
_entity_poly.entity_id
_entity_poly.type
_entity_poly.pdbx_seq_one_letter_code
_entity_poly.pdbx_strand_id
1 'polypeptide(L)'
;MEKAMPEKIKKTTNLHKLVILARKNADFFQDLDSRAYASIIKGEQRGELYPLNSSCFEDWLSAINFKVFDEVAPSKLKLDATEHLEVESKLSGKIHKVGLRVIGNEEFIEIDLGDKNWKSVYITKDGWRVREHKNFFYRNKSMKPLPVPCKDKLDEDWADSIFNISGNNQSMLIMGWLIGCFMPEGPKPMLVIQGE
;
A
#
# COMPACT_ATOMS: atom_id res chain seq x y z
N MET A 1 -33.22 12.64 -3.08
CA MET A 1 -33.35 12.91 -4.53
C MET A 1 -32.42 11.97 -5.27
N GLU A 2 -32.99 10.90 -5.81
CA GLU A 2 -32.31 9.89 -6.60
C GLU A 2 -31.87 10.53 -7.92
N LYS A 3 -30.56 10.73 -8.13
CA LYS A 3 -30.05 11.25 -9.39
C LYS A 3 -30.19 10.14 -10.43
N ALA A 4 -31.21 10.26 -11.29
CA ALA A 4 -31.44 9.36 -12.40
C ALA A 4 -30.14 9.15 -13.21
N MET A 5 -29.78 7.89 -13.43
CA MET A 5 -28.58 7.52 -14.18
C MET A 5 -28.73 7.88 -15.68
N PRO A 6 -27.65 8.33 -16.34
CA PRO A 6 -27.69 8.66 -17.77
C PRO A 6 -28.05 7.44 -18.64
N GLU A 7 -28.94 7.64 -19.63
CA GLU A 7 -29.53 6.59 -20.50
C GLU A 7 -28.50 5.67 -21.18
N LYS A 8 -27.29 6.17 -21.45
CA LYS A 8 -26.21 5.40 -22.11
C LYS A 8 -25.77 4.17 -21.29
N ILE A 9 -25.96 4.18 -19.97
CA ILE A 9 -25.58 3.08 -19.06
C ILE A 9 -26.64 1.95 -19.04
N LYS A 10 -27.89 2.24 -19.43
CA LYS A 10 -28.97 1.22 -19.42
C LYS A 10 -28.79 0.11 -20.45
N LYS A 11 -28.11 0.38 -21.58
CA LYS A 11 -27.83 -0.60 -22.66
C LYS A 11 -26.51 -1.36 -22.51
N THR A 12 -25.73 -1.09 -21.46
CA THR A 12 -24.41 -1.69 -21.27
C THR A 12 -24.49 -2.96 -20.42
N THR A 13 -23.66 -3.96 -20.71
CA THR A 13 -23.57 -5.21 -19.91
C THR A 13 -23.24 -4.89 -18.45
N ASN A 14 -23.64 -5.76 -17.51
CA ASN A 14 -23.32 -5.57 -16.09
C ASN A 14 -21.81 -5.48 -15.84
N LEU A 15 -20.99 -6.19 -16.63
CA LEU A 15 -19.53 -6.08 -16.62
C LEU A 15 -19.09 -4.64 -16.88
N HIS A 16 -19.53 -4.06 -18.00
CA HIS A 16 -19.16 -2.69 -18.35
C HIS A 16 -19.70 -1.67 -17.34
N LYS A 17 -20.88 -1.89 -16.74
CA LYS A 17 -21.39 -1.02 -15.66
C LYS A 17 -20.42 -0.99 -14.48
N LEU A 18 -19.96 -2.16 -14.03
CA LEU A 18 -19.02 -2.26 -12.91
C LEU A 18 -17.65 -1.67 -13.25
N VAL A 19 -17.13 -1.93 -14.45
CA VAL A 19 -15.85 -1.34 -14.93
C VAL A 19 -15.94 0.20 -15.02
N ILE A 20 -17.02 0.73 -15.60
CA ILE A 20 -17.24 2.19 -15.66
C ILE A 20 -17.35 2.78 -14.25
N LEU A 21 -18.03 2.09 -13.34
CA LEU A 21 -18.14 2.52 -11.95
C LEU A 21 -16.77 2.54 -11.26
N ALA A 22 -15.96 1.51 -11.45
CA ALA A 22 -14.60 1.43 -10.91
C ALA A 22 -13.73 2.59 -11.42
N ARG A 23 -13.71 2.82 -12.74
CA ARG A 23 -12.99 3.94 -13.39
C ARG A 23 -13.40 5.34 -12.92
N LYS A 24 -14.64 5.50 -12.44
CA LYS A 24 -15.10 6.78 -11.87
C LYS A 24 -14.58 7.04 -10.45
N ASN A 25 -14.07 6.02 -9.77
CA ASN A 25 -13.73 6.08 -8.35
C ASN A 25 -12.26 5.71 -8.07
N ALA A 26 -11.50 5.30 -9.09
CA ALA A 26 -10.10 4.92 -8.96
C ALA A 26 -9.33 5.14 -10.27
N ASP A 27 -8.05 5.43 -10.12
CA ASP A 27 -7.07 5.36 -11.21
C ASP A 27 -6.45 3.95 -11.26
N PHE A 28 -6.09 3.51 -12.47
CA PHE A 28 -5.55 2.17 -12.72
C PHE A 28 -4.19 2.25 -13.41
N PHE A 29 -3.22 1.49 -12.91
CA PHE A 29 -1.85 1.50 -13.41
C PHE A 29 -1.14 0.18 -13.06
N GLN A 30 0.08 0.00 -13.58
CA GLN A 30 0.92 -1.15 -13.24
C GLN A 30 2.24 -0.74 -12.58
N ASP A 31 2.85 -1.66 -11.85
CA ASP A 31 4.22 -1.50 -11.35
C ASP A 31 5.29 -2.01 -12.32
N LEU A 32 6.55 -1.92 -11.90
CA LEU A 32 7.71 -2.38 -12.67
C LEU A 32 7.70 -3.91 -12.91
N ASP A 33 6.95 -4.66 -12.10
CA ASP A 33 6.78 -6.12 -12.20
C ASP A 33 5.50 -6.50 -12.98
N SER A 34 4.86 -5.55 -13.67
CA SER A 34 3.59 -5.74 -14.40
C SER A 34 2.40 -6.18 -13.52
N ARG A 35 2.46 -5.93 -12.21
CA ARG A 35 1.31 -6.08 -11.31
C ARG A 35 0.43 -4.85 -11.44
N ALA A 36 -0.88 -5.05 -11.59
CA ALA A 36 -1.84 -3.98 -11.73
C ALA A 36 -2.42 -3.55 -10.38
N TYR A 37 -2.68 -2.25 -10.23
CA TYR A 37 -3.20 -1.63 -9.02
C TYR A 37 -4.34 -0.66 -9.31
N ALA A 38 -5.24 -0.54 -8.35
CA ALA A 38 -6.23 0.53 -8.26
C ALA A 38 -5.80 1.52 -7.18
N SER A 39 -5.66 2.80 -7.55
CA SER A 39 -5.50 3.90 -6.61
C SER A 39 -6.84 4.56 -6.38
N ILE A 40 -7.42 4.32 -5.21
CA ILE A 40 -8.75 4.78 -4.86
C ILE A 40 -8.71 6.28 -4.57
N ILE A 41 -9.65 7.03 -5.14
CA ILE A 41 -9.71 8.48 -4.94
C ILE A 41 -10.48 8.78 -3.65
N LYS A 42 -9.83 9.44 -2.67
CA LYS A 42 -10.47 9.92 -1.43
C LYS A 42 -10.25 11.43 -1.26
N GLY A 43 -11.09 12.24 -1.90
CA GLY A 43 -10.96 13.70 -1.87
C GLY A 43 -9.66 14.16 -2.53
N GLU A 44 -8.96 15.13 -1.93
CA GLU A 44 -7.69 15.68 -2.43
C GLU A 44 -6.45 14.87 -1.99
N GLN A 45 -6.60 13.92 -1.07
CA GLN A 45 -5.51 13.08 -0.61
C GLN A 45 -5.29 11.89 -1.56
N ARG A 46 -4.03 11.48 -1.73
CA ARG A 46 -3.73 10.21 -2.40
C ARG A 46 -4.35 9.09 -1.57
N GLY A 47 -5.33 8.38 -2.15
CA GLY A 47 -6.06 7.38 -1.40
C GLY A 47 -5.40 6.00 -1.44
N GLU A 48 -6.17 5.00 -1.01
CA GLU A 48 -5.68 3.63 -0.78
C GLU A 48 -5.25 2.98 -2.10
N LEU A 49 -4.17 2.20 -2.05
CA LEU A 49 -3.70 1.43 -3.19
C LEU A 49 -3.95 -0.06 -2.98
N TYR A 50 -4.68 -0.67 -3.89
CA TYR A 50 -4.98 -2.10 -3.86
C TYR A 50 -4.45 -2.81 -5.11
N PRO A 51 -3.69 -3.92 -4.96
CA PRO A 51 -3.48 -4.83 -6.08
C PRO A 51 -4.83 -5.31 -6.62
N LEU A 52 -5.01 -5.36 -7.94
CA LEU A 52 -6.29 -5.75 -8.55
C LEU A 52 -6.69 -7.19 -8.21
N ASN A 53 -5.72 -8.08 -8.03
CA ASN A 53 -5.94 -9.47 -7.62
C ASN A 53 -6.09 -9.67 -6.09
N SER A 54 -6.25 -8.59 -5.31
CA SER A 54 -6.36 -8.68 -3.85
C SER A 54 -7.81 -8.74 -3.36
N SER A 55 -8.02 -9.39 -2.20
CA SER A 55 -9.33 -9.35 -1.53
C SER A 55 -9.76 -7.94 -1.14
N CYS A 56 -8.83 -7.02 -0.85
CA CYS A 56 -9.18 -5.62 -0.58
C CYS A 56 -9.80 -4.93 -1.80
N PHE A 57 -9.30 -5.21 -3.00
CA PHE A 57 -9.88 -4.69 -4.24
C PHE A 57 -11.25 -5.31 -4.53
N GLU A 58 -11.39 -6.61 -4.29
CA GLU A 58 -12.69 -7.29 -4.43
C GLU A 58 -13.73 -6.74 -3.44
N ASP A 59 -13.36 -6.56 -2.18
CA ASP A 59 -14.19 -5.95 -1.13
C ASP A 59 -14.59 -4.52 -1.54
N TRP A 60 -13.66 -3.76 -2.12
CA TRP A 60 -13.92 -2.43 -2.65
C TRP A 60 -14.88 -2.42 -3.84
N LEU A 61 -14.74 -3.34 -4.81
CA LEU A 61 -15.68 -3.49 -5.92
C LEU A 61 -17.09 -3.80 -5.42
N SER A 62 -17.21 -4.69 -4.44
CA SER A 62 -18.48 -4.99 -3.77
C SER A 62 -19.07 -3.73 -3.12
N ALA A 63 -18.27 -2.96 -2.40
CA ALA A 63 -18.72 -1.75 -1.70
C ALA A 63 -19.21 -0.66 -2.66
N ILE A 64 -18.48 -0.36 -3.74
CA ILE A 64 -18.91 0.65 -4.71
C ILE A 64 -20.16 0.22 -5.47
N ASN A 65 -20.29 -1.08 -5.80
CA ASN A 65 -21.48 -1.61 -6.48
C ASN A 65 -22.71 -1.51 -5.58
N PHE A 66 -22.60 -1.98 -4.34
CA PHE A 66 -23.68 -1.92 -3.35
C PHE A 66 -24.15 -0.49 -3.12
N LYS A 67 -23.22 0.46 -2.99
CA LYS A 67 -23.55 1.88 -2.79
C LYS A 67 -24.36 2.51 -3.94
N VAL A 68 -24.21 2.01 -5.17
CA VAL A 68 -24.86 2.58 -6.36
C VAL A 68 -26.12 1.82 -6.77
N PHE A 69 -26.11 0.50 -6.62
CA PHE A 69 -27.17 -0.37 -7.13
C PHE A 69 -27.99 -1.06 -6.03
N ASP A 70 -27.60 -0.93 -4.76
CA ASP A 70 -28.17 -1.66 -3.62
C ASP A 70 -28.11 -3.20 -3.80
N GLU A 71 -27.08 -3.66 -4.51
CA GLU A 71 -26.88 -5.07 -4.86
C GLU A 71 -25.43 -5.50 -4.65
N VAL A 72 -25.24 -6.76 -4.25
CA VAL A 72 -23.92 -7.39 -4.21
C VAL A 72 -23.63 -8.01 -5.58
N ALA A 73 -22.59 -7.53 -6.26
CA ALA A 73 -22.15 -8.12 -7.53
C ALA A 73 -21.72 -9.59 -7.33
N PRO A 74 -22.19 -10.52 -8.18
CA PRO A 74 -21.76 -11.92 -8.13
C PRO A 74 -20.23 -12.06 -8.28
N SER A 75 -19.63 -13.07 -7.66
CA SER A 75 -18.17 -13.26 -7.69
C SER A 75 -17.60 -13.35 -9.10
N LYS A 76 -18.29 -14.01 -10.03
CA LYS A 76 -17.87 -14.09 -11.44
C LYS A 76 -17.83 -12.71 -12.11
N LEU A 77 -18.82 -11.85 -11.83
CA LEU A 77 -18.87 -10.50 -12.38
C LEU A 77 -17.71 -9.63 -11.86
N LYS A 78 -17.36 -9.76 -10.58
CA LYS A 78 -16.20 -9.07 -9.99
C LYS A 78 -14.90 -9.56 -10.61
N LEU A 79 -14.72 -10.88 -10.76
CA LEU A 79 -13.56 -11.46 -11.41
C LEU A 79 -13.39 -10.95 -12.85
N ASP A 80 -14.46 -10.99 -13.64
CA ASP A 80 -14.44 -10.51 -15.03
C ASP A 80 -14.10 -9.01 -15.11
N ALA A 81 -14.58 -8.21 -14.15
CA ALA A 81 -14.24 -6.78 -14.08
C ALA A 81 -12.77 -6.56 -13.69
N THR A 82 -12.26 -7.35 -12.74
CA THR A 82 -10.84 -7.34 -12.36
C THR A 82 -9.95 -7.68 -13.56
N GLU A 83 -10.23 -8.78 -14.26
CA GLU A 83 -9.47 -9.20 -15.46
C GLU A 83 -9.49 -8.12 -16.55
N HIS A 84 -10.64 -7.50 -16.78
CA HIS A 84 -10.76 -6.39 -17.73
C HIS A 84 -9.87 -5.20 -17.35
N LEU A 85 -9.89 -4.78 -16.08
CA LEU A 85 -9.10 -3.66 -15.58
C LEU A 85 -7.60 -3.99 -15.53
N GLU A 86 -7.23 -5.25 -15.29
CA GLU A 86 -5.83 -5.71 -15.38
C GLU A 86 -5.29 -5.61 -16.80
N VAL A 87 -6.04 -6.12 -17.79
CA VAL A 87 -5.65 -6.04 -19.21
C VAL A 87 -5.51 -4.58 -19.65
N GLU A 88 -6.46 -3.72 -19.27
CA GLU A 88 -6.39 -2.29 -19.53
C GLU A 88 -5.14 -1.65 -18.89
N SER A 89 -4.89 -1.92 -17.61
CA SER A 89 -3.73 -1.38 -16.88
C SER A 89 -2.41 -1.78 -17.53
N LYS A 90 -2.33 -2.99 -18.09
CA LYS A 90 -1.13 -3.50 -18.76
C LYS A 90 -0.94 -2.92 -20.16
N LEU A 91 -2.02 -2.69 -20.92
CA LEU A 91 -1.96 -2.21 -22.29
C LEU A 91 -1.76 -0.69 -22.39
N SER A 92 -2.40 0.08 -21.51
CA SER A 92 -2.43 1.56 -21.60
C SER A 92 -2.20 2.28 -20.27
N GLY A 93 -2.10 1.55 -19.16
CA GLY A 93 -1.86 2.14 -17.85
C GLY A 93 -0.45 2.72 -17.72
N LYS A 94 -0.32 3.73 -16.86
CA LYS A 94 0.98 4.28 -16.47
C LYS A 94 1.78 3.22 -15.71
N ILE A 95 3.11 3.38 -15.68
CA ILE A 95 4.00 2.55 -14.87
C ILE A 95 4.48 3.39 -13.68
N HIS A 96 4.29 2.88 -12.46
CA HIS A 96 4.70 3.53 -11.22
C HIS A 96 5.50 2.58 -10.32
N LYS A 97 6.53 3.08 -9.62
CA LYS A 97 7.19 2.31 -8.55
C LYS A 97 6.20 2.16 -7.39
N VAL A 98 5.94 0.91 -7.00
CA VAL A 98 5.06 0.57 -5.88
C VAL A 98 5.88 -0.18 -4.83
N GLY A 99 5.65 0.15 -3.56
CA GLY A 99 6.31 -0.47 -2.42
C GLY A 99 5.31 -1.01 -1.43
N LEU A 100 5.73 -2.01 -0.65
CA LEU A 100 4.93 -2.51 0.47
C LEU A 100 5.09 -1.58 1.68
N ARG A 101 6.28 -1.58 2.30
CA ARG A 101 6.58 -0.78 3.48
C ARG A 101 7.58 0.35 3.22
N VAL A 102 8.47 0.18 2.25
CA VAL A 102 9.57 1.11 1.99
C VAL A 102 9.66 1.40 0.50
N ILE A 103 9.86 2.68 0.17
CA ILE A 103 10.31 3.16 -1.14
C ILE A 103 11.42 4.16 -0.90
N GLY A 104 12.45 4.13 -1.73
CA GLY A 104 13.52 5.12 -1.66
C GLY A 104 14.52 4.96 -2.78
N ASN A 105 15.58 5.74 -2.66
CA ASN A 105 16.81 5.75 -3.46
C ASN A 105 17.94 6.36 -2.58
N GLU A 106 19.03 6.78 -3.19
CA GLU A 106 20.17 7.40 -2.48
C GLU A 106 19.84 8.75 -1.80
N GLU A 107 18.80 9.45 -2.25
CA GLU A 107 18.45 10.79 -1.74
C GLU A 107 17.41 10.74 -0.61
N PHE A 108 16.55 9.72 -0.63
CA PHE A 108 15.48 9.61 0.35
C PHE A 108 15.06 8.17 0.67
N ILE A 109 14.52 8.00 1.87
CA ILE A 109 13.79 6.80 2.28
C ILE A 109 12.40 7.23 2.75
N GLU A 110 11.37 6.61 2.20
CA GLU A 110 9.98 6.75 2.64
C GLU A 110 9.48 5.43 3.21
N ILE A 111 9.06 5.46 4.48
CA ILE A 111 8.57 4.30 5.22
C ILE A 111 7.09 4.51 5.53
N ASP A 112 6.23 3.64 5.02
CA ASP A 112 4.80 3.64 5.34
C ASP A 112 4.58 3.25 6.81
N LEU A 113 3.94 4.13 7.58
CA LEU A 113 3.62 3.85 8.99
C LEU A 113 2.51 2.81 9.13
N GLY A 114 1.77 2.47 8.07
CA GLY A 114 0.66 1.52 8.17
C GLY A 114 -0.51 2.03 9.03
N ASP A 115 -0.53 3.32 9.38
CA ASP A 115 -1.57 3.93 10.22
C ASP A 115 -2.84 4.23 9.41
N LYS A 116 -3.97 4.41 10.09
CA LYS A 116 -5.26 4.68 9.43
C LYS A 116 -5.28 5.96 8.57
N ASN A 117 -4.35 6.89 8.81
CA ASN A 117 -4.28 8.15 8.08
C ASN A 117 -3.34 8.10 6.86
N TRP A 118 -2.75 6.93 6.53
CA TRP A 118 -1.87 6.78 5.37
C TRP A 118 -0.65 7.70 5.38
N LYS A 119 -0.04 7.84 6.56
CA LYS A 119 1.19 8.63 6.75
C LYS A 119 2.44 7.80 6.52
N SER A 120 3.52 8.48 6.16
CA SER A 120 4.87 7.93 6.06
C SER A 120 5.87 8.76 6.86
N VAL A 121 6.96 8.12 7.24
CA VAL A 121 8.20 8.80 7.63
C VAL A 121 9.00 9.04 6.36
N TYR A 122 9.32 10.29 6.07
CA TYR A 122 10.22 10.64 4.97
C TYR A 122 11.55 11.12 5.51
N ILE A 123 12.61 10.42 5.14
CA ILE A 123 13.98 10.57 5.61
C ILE A 123 14.83 11.10 4.46
N THR A 124 15.60 12.16 4.71
CA THR A 124 16.64 12.68 3.82
C THR A 124 17.91 12.94 4.63
N LYS A 125 18.99 13.39 3.97
CA LYS A 125 20.21 13.84 4.64
C LYS A 125 20.00 14.96 5.69
N ASP A 126 18.92 15.72 5.56
CA ASP A 126 18.59 16.85 6.45
C ASP A 126 17.74 16.42 7.66
N GLY A 127 17.44 15.12 7.78
CA GLY A 127 16.63 14.54 8.85
C GLY A 127 15.34 13.90 8.32
N TRP A 128 14.36 13.71 9.21
CA TRP A 128 13.11 13.04 8.87
C TRP A 128 11.88 13.82 9.31
N ARG A 129 10.74 13.55 8.66
CA ARG A 129 9.43 14.10 9.03
C ARG A 129 8.31 13.11 8.73
N VAL A 130 7.28 13.11 9.56
CA VAL A 130 6.02 12.40 9.28
C VAL A 130 5.14 13.28 8.38
N ARG A 131 4.59 12.70 7.32
CA ARG A 131 3.75 13.41 6.34
C ARG A 131 2.88 12.44 5.54
N GLU A 132 2.06 12.98 4.65
CA GLU A 132 1.33 12.21 3.63
C GLU A 132 2.31 11.54 2.64
N HIS A 133 1.91 10.38 2.11
CA HIS A 133 2.69 9.62 1.14
C HIS A 133 3.03 10.45 -0.10
N LYS A 134 4.31 10.47 -0.50
CA LYS A 134 4.72 10.98 -1.82
C LYS A 134 4.80 9.88 -2.88
N ASN A 135 5.05 8.66 -2.47
CA ASN A 135 5.12 7.50 -3.37
C ASN A 135 3.88 6.60 -3.23
N PHE A 136 3.84 5.50 -3.99
CA PHE A 136 2.71 4.57 -4.02
C PHE A 136 2.98 3.37 -3.12
N PHE A 137 2.26 3.28 -2.00
CA PHE A 137 2.34 2.14 -1.09
C PHE A 137 1.07 1.32 -1.15
N TYR A 138 1.18 0.00 -1.23
CA TYR A 138 0.05 -0.89 -0.98
C TYR A 138 0.21 -1.57 0.37
N ARG A 139 -0.91 -1.89 1.02
CA ARG A 139 -0.92 -2.57 2.32
C ARG A 139 -1.60 -3.91 2.17
N ASN A 140 -0.98 -4.97 2.70
CA ASN A 140 -1.65 -6.26 2.86
C ASN A 140 -2.43 -6.29 4.19
N LYS A 141 -3.37 -7.23 4.34
CA LYS A 141 -4.20 -7.36 5.56
C LYS A 141 -3.38 -7.66 6.82
N SER A 142 -2.17 -8.20 6.68
CA SER A 142 -1.28 -8.52 7.80
C SER A 142 -0.43 -7.32 8.27
N MET A 143 -0.44 -6.22 7.54
CA MET A 143 0.38 -5.06 7.83
C MET A 143 -0.15 -4.34 9.08
N LYS A 144 0.61 -4.41 10.17
CA LYS A 144 0.32 -3.64 11.39
C LYS A 144 0.91 -2.22 11.31
N PRO A 145 0.27 -1.24 11.98
CA PRO A 145 0.85 0.09 12.10
C PRO A 145 2.18 0.03 12.86
N LEU A 146 3.14 0.83 12.41
CA LEU A 146 4.37 1.14 13.11
C LEU A 146 4.14 2.31 14.07
N PRO A 147 4.88 2.38 15.19
CA PRO A 147 4.86 3.57 16.03
C PRO A 147 5.36 4.79 15.25
N VAL A 148 4.83 5.96 15.59
CA VAL A 148 5.37 7.23 15.12
C VAL A 148 6.73 7.44 15.77
N PRO A 149 7.81 7.69 15.00
CA PRO A 149 9.13 7.89 15.59
C PRO A 149 9.15 9.09 16.54
N CYS A 150 9.82 8.95 17.67
CA CYS A 150 10.17 10.05 18.57
C CYS A 150 11.58 10.57 18.26
N LYS A 151 11.91 11.75 18.80
CA LYS A 151 13.26 12.34 18.69
C LYS A 151 14.17 11.93 19.86
N ASP A 152 13.66 11.13 20.78
CA ASP A 152 14.42 10.68 21.94
C ASP A 152 15.54 9.74 21.48
N LYS A 153 16.64 9.74 22.22
CA LYS A 153 17.75 8.84 21.95
C LYS A 153 17.41 7.45 22.47
N LEU A 154 17.82 6.43 21.73
CA LEU A 154 17.88 5.06 22.24
C LEU A 154 19.06 4.95 23.21
N ASP A 155 18.86 4.20 24.29
CA ASP A 155 19.94 3.81 25.19
C ASP A 155 20.92 2.86 24.48
N GLU A 156 22.19 2.84 24.86
CA GLU A 156 23.22 2.02 24.19
C GLU A 156 22.95 0.51 24.33
N ASP A 157 22.32 0.10 25.43
CA ASP A 157 21.98 -1.27 25.84
C ASP A 157 20.48 -1.57 25.65
N TRP A 158 19.79 -0.84 24.77
CA TRP A 158 18.35 -1.01 24.55
C TRP A 158 17.95 -2.47 24.25
N ALA A 159 18.82 -3.24 23.57
CA ALA A 159 18.54 -4.64 23.26
C ALA A 159 18.56 -5.54 24.51
N ASP A 160 19.43 -5.27 25.48
CA ASP A 160 19.52 -6.00 26.75
C ASP A 160 18.19 -5.91 27.50
N SER A 161 17.59 -4.71 27.53
CA SER A 161 16.31 -4.45 28.20
C SER A 161 15.09 -5.15 27.56
N ILE A 162 15.15 -5.47 26.26
CA ILE A 162 14.02 -6.01 25.50
C ILE A 162 14.18 -7.52 25.26
N PHE A 163 15.39 -7.96 24.90
CA PHE A 163 15.67 -9.32 24.44
C PHE A 163 16.43 -10.16 25.45
N ASN A 164 16.83 -9.60 26.60
CA ASN A 164 17.68 -10.28 27.59
C ASN A 164 18.98 -10.84 26.96
N ILE A 165 19.51 -10.13 25.96
CA ILE A 165 20.77 -10.43 25.29
C ILE A 165 21.81 -9.50 25.90
N SER A 166 22.85 -10.02 26.55
CA SER A 166 23.85 -9.17 27.20
C SER A 166 24.92 -8.65 26.23
N GLY A 167 25.18 -7.35 26.28
CA GLY A 167 26.39 -6.71 25.74
C GLY A 167 26.18 -5.80 24.53
N ASN A 168 26.77 -4.60 24.60
CA ASN A 168 26.62 -3.49 23.64
C ASN A 168 26.88 -3.87 22.16
N ASN A 169 27.73 -4.86 21.89
CA ASN A 169 27.98 -5.32 20.52
C ASN A 169 26.72 -5.91 19.86
N GLN A 170 25.84 -6.53 20.63
CA GLN A 170 24.61 -7.13 20.11
C GLN A 170 23.57 -6.06 19.74
N SER A 171 23.41 -5.02 20.58
CA SER A 171 22.56 -3.86 20.26
C SER A 171 22.93 -3.22 18.92
N MET A 172 24.23 -3.05 18.65
CA MET A 172 24.71 -2.49 17.37
C MET A 172 24.43 -3.41 16.18
N LEU A 173 24.61 -4.73 16.32
CA LEU A 173 24.32 -5.69 15.26
C LEU A 173 22.82 -5.75 14.93
N ILE A 174 21.95 -5.77 15.95
CA ILE A 174 20.51 -5.73 15.77
C ILE A 174 20.09 -4.39 15.14
N MET A 175 20.70 -3.28 15.55
CA MET A 175 20.45 -1.97 14.94
C MET A 175 20.85 -1.94 13.46
N GLY A 176 22.03 -2.48 13.11
CA GLY A 176 22.46 -2.62 11.72
C GLY A 176 21.50 -3.49 10.89
N TRP A 177 21.02 -4.60 11.47
CA TRP A 177 19.99 -5.44 10.86
C TRP A 177 18.68 -4.67 10.63
N LEU A 178 18.16 -3.98 11.64
CA LEU A 178 16.94 -3.16 11.54
C LEU A 178 17.07 -2.10 10.44
N ILE A 179 18.19 -1.37 10.41
CA ILE A 179 18.47 -0.39 9.35
C ILE A 179 18.43 -1.08 7.98
N GLY A 180 19.13 -2.20 7.82
CA GLY A 180 19.14 -2.99 6.59
C GLY A 180 17.75 -3.46 6.13
N CYS A 181 16.86 -3.83 7.06
CA CYS A 181 15.47 -4.16 6.74
C CYS A 181 14.74 -2.98 6.07
N PHE A 182 15.04 -1.74 6.45
CA PHE A 182 14.42 -0.52 5.93
C PHE A 182 15.21 0.18 4.81
N MET A 183 16.34 -0.35 4.36
CA MET A 183 17.06 0.20 3.20
C MET A 183 16.26 -0.01 1.90
N PRO A 184 16.08 0.99 1.02
CA PRO A 184 15.22 0.83 -0.16
C PRO A 184 15.77 -0.13 -1.21
N GLU A 185 17.10 -0.31 -1.24
CA GLU A 185 17.82 -1.11 -2.22
C GLU A 185 18.81 -2.04 -1.53
N GLY A 186 19.20 -3.11 -2.23
CA GLY A 186 20.14 -4.10 -1.73
C GLY A 186 19.52 -5.27 -0.96
N PRO A 187 20.35 -6.27 -0.60
CA PRO A 187 19.90 -7.47 0.10
C PRO A 187 19.39 -7.14 1.50
N LYS A 188 18.32 -7.84 1.92
CA LYS A 188 17.77 -7.72 3.27
C LYS A 188 18.50 -8.67 4.21
N PRO A 189 19.12 -8.17 5.31
CA PRO A 189 19.83 -9.04 6.22
C PRO A 189 18.85 -9.94 6.97
N MET A 190 19.28 -11.18 7.23
CA MET A 190 18.55 -12.11 8.09
C MET A 190 19.14 -12.02 9.50
N LEU A 191 18.28 -11.84 10.50
CA LEU A 191 18.68 -11.94 11.90
C LEU A 191 18.42 -13.36 12.38
N VAL A 192 19.48 -14.02 12.85
CA VAL A 192 19.40 -15.32 13.51
C VAL A 192 19.70 -15.10 14.98
N ILE A 193 18.69 -15.30 15.83
CA ILE A 193 18.84 -15.28 17.28
C ILE A 193 18.87 -16.74 17.74
N GLN A 194 19.96 -17.15 18.37
CA GLN A 194 20.12 -18.48 18.93
C GLN A 194 20.25 -18.35 20.45
N GLY A 195 19.34 -18.98 21.17
CA GLY A 195 19.41 -19.16 22.61
C GLY A 195 19.72 -20.62 22.96
N GLU A 196 20.12 -20.85 24.21
CA GLU A 196 20.12 -22.17 24.87
C GLU A 196 18.91 -22.32 25.78
#